data_AF-A0AAN1NUW3-F1
#
_entry.id   AF-A0AAN1NUW3-F1
#
_cell.length_a   1.000
_cell.length_b   1.000
_cell.length_c   1.000
_cell.angle_alpha   90.00
_cell.angle_beta   90.00
_cell.angle_gamma   90.00
#
_symmetry.space_group_name_H-M   'P 1'
#
loop_
_entity.id
_entity.type
_entity.pdbx_description
1 polymer ?
#
loop_
_entity_poly.entity_id
_entity_poly.type
_entity_poly.pdbx_seq_one_letter_code
_entity_poly.pdbx_strand_id
1 'polypeptide(L)' 'MDDVDLAQEREEAHLAASLAARKSKLTSPNGLCVWCKDEAVVAETAFCSAECDEDYHKYRREQSQRIS' A
#
# COMPACT_ATOMS: atom_id res chain seq x y z
N MET A 1 -21.35 -22.62 22.23
CA MET A 1 -20.32 -22.14 21.31
C MET A 1 -19.43 -23.34 21.05
N ASP A 2 -19.65 -23.96 19.90
CA ASP A 2 -18.85 -25.10 19.48
C ASP A 2 -17.55 -24.63 18.82
N ASP A 3 -16.68 -25.56 18.46
CA ASP A 3 -15.40 -25.22 17.84
C ASP A 3 -15.57 -24.56 16.46
N VAL A 4 -16.73 -24.75 15.81
CA VAL A 4 -17.05 -24.17 14.51
C VAL A 4 -17.38 -22.68 14.66
N ASP A 5 -18.18 -22.33 15.67
CA ASP A 5 -18.50 -20.95 16.03
C ASP A 5 -17.20 -20.14 16.29
N LEU A 6 -16.26 -20.73 17.04
CA LEU A 6 -14.99 -20.08 17.38
C LEU A 6 -14.06 -19.93 16.17
N ALA A 7 -14.05 -20.91 15.26
CA ALA A 7 -13.26 -20.84 14.04
C ALA A 7 -13.76 -19.71 13.12
N GLN A 8 -15.08 -19.59 12.96
CA GLN A 8 -15.70 -18.56 12.13
C GLN A 8 -15.42 -17.14 12.67
N GLU A 9 -15.53 -16.94 13.98
CA GLU A 9 -15.24 -15.65 14.62
C GLU A 9 -13.79 -15.20 14.37
N ARG A 10 -12.85 -16.16 14.40
CA ARG A 10 -11.44 -15.87 14.12
C ARG A 10 -11.24 -15.50 12.65
N GLU A 11 -11.88 -16.19 11.72
CA GLU A 11 -11.81 -15.84 10.30
C GLU A 11 -12.40 -14.46 10.02
N GLU A 12 -13.57 -14.15 10.58
CA GLU A 12 -14.19 -12.82 10.46
C GLU A 12 -13.28 -11.72 11.06
N ALA A 13 -12.69 -11.96 12.23
CA ALA A 13 -11.74 -11.03 12.84
C ALA A 13 -10.50 -10.83 11.96
N HIS A 14 -9.96 -11.90 11.36
CA HIS A 14 -8.83 -11.82 10.44
C HIS A 14 -9.17 -11.06 9.15
N LEU A 15 -10.35 -11.27 8.59
CA LEU A 15 -10.84 -10.55 7.41
C LEU A 15 -11.05 -9.06 7.71
N ALA A 16 -11.71 -8.75 8.84
CA ALA A 16 -11.93 -7.39 9.28
C ALA A 16 -10.60 -6.65 9.52
N ALA A 17 -9.63 -7.30 10.18
CA ALA A 17 -8.30 -6.75 10.38
C ALA A 17 -7.57 -6.51 9.06
N SER A 18 -7.68 -7.44 8.09
CA SER A 18 -7.05 -7.30 6.77
C SER A 18 -7.65 -6.15 5.95
N LEU A 19 -8.97 -5.98 6.00
CA LEU A 19 -9.67 -4.87 5.36
C LEU A 19 -9.31 -3.53 6.00
N ALA A 20 -9.27 -3.47 7.34
CA ALA A 20 -8.87 -2.27 8.08
C ALA A 20 -7.39 -1.91 7.87
N ALA A 21 -6.52 -2.91 7.71
CA ALA A 21 -5.09 -2.72 7.49
C ALA A 21 -4.73 -2.35 6.03
N ARG A 22 -5.69 -2.32 5.09
CA ARG A 22 -5.45 -1.81 3.74
C ARG A 22 -4.98 -0.37 3.83
N LYS A 23 -3.70 -0.15 3.51
CA LYS A 23 -3.11 1.19 3.44
C LYS A 23 -3.86 2.00 2.38
N SER A 24 -4.13 3.26 2.70
CA SER A 24 -4.65 4.22 1.73
C SER A 24 -3.76 4.24 0.49
N LYS A 25 -4.38 4.36 -0.70
CA LYS A 25 -3.63 4.52 -1.94
C LYS A 25 -2.71 5.73 -1.79
N LEU A 26 -1.46 5.57 -2.23
CA LEU A 26 -0.52 6.68 -2.26
C LEU A 26 -1.05 7.72 -3.26
N THR A 27 -1.17 8.97 -2.83
CA THR A 27 -1.63 10.10 -3.64
C THR A 27 -0.54 11.16 -3.69
N SER A 28 -0.36 11.81 -4.83
CA SER A 28 0.54 12.97 -4.89
C SER A 28 -0.11 14.19 -4.24
N PRO A 29 0.59 14.91 -3.34
CA PRO A 29 0.06 16.11 -2.70
C PRO A 29 0.00 17.32 -3.65
N ASN A 30 0.88 17.37 -4.65
CA ASN A 30 1.07 18.55 -5.52
C ASN A 30 0.72 18.27 -7.00
N GLY A 31 0.24 17.07 -7.31
CA GLY A 31 -0.01 16.63 -8.70
C GLY A 31 1.25 16.24 -9.48
N LEU A 32 2.42 16.23 -8.84
CA LEU A 32 3.69 15.79 -9.40
C LEU A 32 4.08 14.40 -8.90
N CYS A 33 4.81 13.64 -9.71
CA CYS A 33 5.29 12.30 -9.37
C CYS A 33 6.01 12.31 -8.01
N VAL A 34 5.63 11.41 -7.11
CA VAL A 34 6.25 11.33 -5.77
C VAL A 34 7.71 10.90 -5.85
N TRP A 35 8.09 10.18 -6.92
CA TRP A 35 9.45 9.69 -7.14
C TRP A 35 10.35 10.72 -7.82
N CYS A 36 10.11 11.02 -9.10
CA CYS A 36 10.97 11.94 -9.86
C CYS A 36 10.72 13.41 -9.51
N LYS A 37 9.50 13.77 -9.08
CA LYS A 37 9.06 15.15 -8.74
C LYS A 37 9.09 16.16 -9.90
N ASP A 38 9.46 15.72 -11.10
CA ASP A 38 9.55 16.58 -12.29
C ASP A 38 8.29 16.53 -13.15
N GLU A 39 7.69 15.35 -13.31
CA GLU A 39 6.55 15.13 -14.21
C GLU A 39 5.22 15.06 -13.46
N ALA A 40 4.13 15.38 -14.16
CA ALA A 40 2.77 15.27 -13.62
C ALA A 40 2.38 13.79 -13.39
N VAL A 41 1.56 13.54 -12.37
CA VAL A 41 1.04 12.19 -12.12
C VAL A 41 0.01 11.78 -13.15
N VAL A 42 -0.05 10.48 -13.45
CA VAL A 42 -1.18 9.90 -14.18
C VAL A 42 -2.41 9.92 -13.27
N ALA A 43 -3.59 10.17 -13.84
CA ALA A 43 -4.86 10.25 -13.10
C ALA A 43 -5.04 9.05 -12.17
N GLU A 44 -5.50 9.32 -10.93
CA GLU A 44 -5.70 8.32 -9.87
C GLU A 44 -4.43 7.59 -9.37
N THR A 45 -3.25 8.08 -9.75
CA THR A 45 -1.96 7.55 -9.29
C THR A 45 -1.11 8.62 -8.58
N ALA A 46 -0.01 8.18 -7.97
CA ALA A 46 1.00 9.07 -7.37
C ALA A 46 2.27 9.23 -8.25
N PHE A 47 2.28 8.66 -9.46
CA PHE A 47 3.47 8.55 -10.29
C PHE A 47 3.20 9.00 -11.72
N CYS A 48 4.25 9.48 -12.42
CA CYS A 48 4.15 9.83 -13.83
C CYS A 48 4.18 8.60 -14.76
N SER A 49 4.74 7.48 -14.29
CA SER A 49 4.89 6.25 -15.06
C SER A 49 4.93 5.01 -14.16
N ALA A 50 4.74 3.83 -14.75
CA ALA A 50 4.90 2.55 -14.05
C ALA A 50 6.33 2.33 -13.55
N GLU A 51 7.33 2.80 -14.29
CA GLU A 51 8.74 2.71 -13.89
C GLU A 51 9.00 3.49 -12.58
N CYS A 52 8.44 4.69 -12.45
CA CYS A 52 8.54 5.47 -11.21
C CYS A 52 7.84 4.81 -10.01
N ASP A 53 6.71 4.14 -10.25
CA ASP A 53 5.98 3.39 -9.24
C ASP A 53 6.82 2.19 -8.74
N GLU A 54 7.36 1.40 -9.67
CA GLU A 54 8.21 0.25 -9.39
C GLU A 54 9.48 0.64 -8.62
N ASP A 55 10.18 1.69 -9.07
CA ASP A 55 11.39 2.19 -8.44
C ASP A 55 11.13 2.68 -7.01
N TYR A 56 10.05 3.45 -6.82
CA TYR A 56 9.65 3.91 -5.49
C TYR A 56 9.38 2.72 -4.55
N HIS A 57 8.63 1.72 -5.02
CA HIS A 57 8.31 0.54 -4.23
C HIS A 57 9.54 -0.34 -3.96
N LYS A 58 10.47 -0.45 -4.92
CA LYS A 58 11.75 -1.14 -4.73
C LYS A 58 12.59 -0.42 -3.69
N TYR A 59 12.81 0.89 -3.84
CA TYR A 59 13.53 1.71 -2.88
C TYR A 59 12.94 1.59 -1.48
N ARG A 60 11.62 1.70 -1.34
CA ARG A 60 10.94 1.58 -0.04
C ARG A 60 11.15 0.21 0.60
N ARG A 61 11.10 -0.88 -0.19
CA ARG A 61 11.37 -2.25 0.29
C ARG A 61 12.81 -2.39 0.78
N GLU A 62 13.77 -1.87 0.02
CA GLU A 62 15.19 -1.88 0.40
C GLU A 62 15.46 -1.08 1.68
N GLN A 63 14.85 0.11 1.82
CA GLN A 63 14.97 0.94 3.03
C GLN A 63 14.39 0.24 4.26
N SER A 64 13.24 -0.43 4.14
CA SER A 64 12.67 -1.20 5.26
C SER A 64 13.56 -2.38 5.66
N GLN A 65 14.26 -3.02 4.71
CA GLN A 65 15.18 -4.11 5.01
C GLN A 65 16.49 -3.63 5.64
N ARG A 66 16.94 -2.41 5.34
CA ARG A 66 18.16 -1.83 5.93
C ARG A 66 18.01 -1.38 7.39
N ILE A 67 16.77 -1.21 7.86
CA ILE A 67 16.46 -0.75 9.22
C ILE A 67 16.22 -1.94 10.18
N SER A 68 16.20 -3.18 9.67
CA SER A 68 15.98 -4.40 10.46
C SER A 68 17.25 -5.12 10.88
#